data_AF-A0A3N8HJK4-F1
#
_entry.id   AF-A0A3N8HJK4-F1
#
_cell.length_a   1.000
_cell.length_b   1.000
_cell.length_c   1.000
_cell.angle_alpha   90.00
_cell.angle_beta   90.00
_cell.angle_gamma   90.00
#
_symmetry.space_group_name_H-M   'P 1'
#
loop_
_entity.id
_entity.type
_entity.pdbx_description
1 polymer ?
#
loop_
_entity_poly.entity_id
_entity_poly.type
_entity_poly.pdbx_seq_one_letter_code
_entity_poly.pdbx_strand_id
1 'polypeptide(L)'
;MIKLNFGRVHRCSVQLNTATLLGLKAAYEDFAKTGQDLRNFEIYIEDKGAARADPKPEDHVIGITFMAKLIPGMRGLGNANRLGKSIHYVVSPETGEILGTYLTK
;
A
#
# COMPACT_ATOMS: atom_id res chain seq x y z
N MET A 1 18.39 -2.37 -12.52
CA MET A 1 17.46 -3.29 -11.80
C MET A 1 17.47 -2.84 -10.35
N ILE A 2 16.31 -2.61 -9.75
CA ILE A 2 16.21 -2.24 -8.33
C ILE A 2 15.57 -3.42 -7.60
N LYS A 3 16.22 -3.91 -6.54
CA LYS A 3 15.66 -4.92 -5.64
C LYS A 3 15.08 -4.20 -4.43
N LEU A 4 13.81 -4.47 -4.15
CA LEU A 4 13.04 -3.92 -3.04
C LEU A 4 12.48 -5.07 -2.21
N ASN A 5 12.05 -4.81 -0.98
CA ASN A 5 11.49 -5.83 -0.11
C ASN A 5 10.19 -6.46 -0.64
N PHE A 6 9.48 -5.78 -1.56
CA PHE A 6 8.28 -6.29 -2.22
C PHE A 6 8.56 -6.99 -3.57
N GLY A 7 9.80 -6.92 -4.07
CA GLY A 7 10.13 -7.54 -5.35
C GLY A 7 11.25 -6.88 -6.13
N ARG A 8 11.15 -6.93 -7.46
CA ARG A 8 12.16 -6.41 -8.37
C ARG A 8 11.52 -5.52 -9.43
N VAL A 9 12.12 -4.36 -9.64
CA VAL A 9 11.75 -3.45 -10.71
C VAL A 9 12.79 -3.56 -11.82
N HIS A 10 12.32 -4.00 -12.98
CA HIS A 10 13.06 -4.05 -14.23
C HIS A 10 12.66 -2.86 -15.11
N ARG A 11 13.33 -2.70 -16.26
CA ARG A 11 13.09 -1.59 -17.18
C ARG A 11 11.63 -1.54 -17.69
N CYS A 12 11.04 -2.71 -17.95
CA CYS A 12 9.70 -2.81 -18.55
C CYS A 12 8.77 -3.76 -17.79
N SER A 13 9.15 -4.18 -16.57
CA SER A 13 8.35 -5.10 -15.78
C SER A 13 8.59 -4.93 -14.28
N VAL A 14 7.59 -5.31 -13.50
CA VAL A 14 7.67 -5.43 -12.05
C VAL A 14 7.41 -6.89 -11.70
N GLN A 15 8.33 -7.49 -10.95
CA GLN A 15 8.14 -8.81 -10.37
C GLN A 15 7.82 -8.64 -8.89
N LEU A 16 6.62 -9.02 -8.48
CA LEU A 16 6.24 -9.07 -7.06
C LEU A 16 6.70 -10.40 -6.46
N ASN A 17 7.22 -10.38 -5.23
CA ASN A 17 7.52 -11.63 -4.52
C ASN A 17 6.23 -12.26 -3.94
N THR A 18 6.34 -13.53 -3.52
CA THR A 18 5.20 -14.28 -3.00
C THR A 18 4.56 -13.60 -1.79
N ALA A 19 5.36 -13.09 -0.85
CA ALA A 19 4.86 -12.38 0.32
C ALA A 19 4.02 -11.15 -0.07
N THR A 20 4.46 -10.38 -1.07
CA THR A 20 3.71 -9.22 -1.58
C THR A 20 2.38 -9.64 -2.19
N LEU A 21 2.35 -10.73 -2.97
CA LEU A 21 1.11 -11.20 -3.58
C LEU A 21 0.11 -11.69 -2.52
N LEU A 22 0.58 -12.44 -1.53
CA LEU A 22 -0.23 -12.91 -0.40
C LEU A 22 -0.77 -11.72 0.43
N GLY A 23 0.09 -10.77 0.76
CA GLY A 23 -0.29 -9.56 1.48
C GLY A 23 -1.27 -8.69 0.71
N LEU A 24 -1.10 -8.55 -0.61
CA LEU A 24 -2.04 -7.81 -1.46
C LEU A 24 -3.42 -8.46 -1.50
N LYS A 25 -3.48 -9.81 -1.60
CA LYS A 25 -4.74 -10.55 -1.51
C LYS A 25 -5.41 -10.31 -0.15
N ALA A 26 -4.67 -10.48 0.94
CA ALA A 26 -5.21 -10.30 2.29
C ALA A 26 -5.70 -8.85 2.51
N ALA A 27 -4.93 -7.87 2.07
CA ALA A 27 -5.28 -6.45 2.16
C ALA A 27 -6.52 -6.11 1.33
N TYR A 28 -6.66 -6.69 0.14
CA TYR A 28 -7.88 -6.57 -0.68
C TYR A 28 -9.09 -7.19 0.01
N GLU A 29 -8.97 -8.40 0.55
CA GLU A 29 -10.06 -9.09 1.25
C GLU A 29 -10.52 -8.32 2.49
N ASP A 30 -9.58 -7.70 3.21
CA ASP A 30 -9.90 -6.84 4.34
C ASP A 30 -10.54 -5.52 3.90
N PHE A 31 -9.98 -4.86 2.89
CA PHE A 31 -10.52 -3.62 2.32
C PHE A 31 -11.96 -3.83 1.81
N ALA A 32 -12.25 -4.96 1.16
CA ALA A 32 -13.58 -5.28 0.64
C ALA A 32 -14.67 -5.28 1.73
N LYS A 33 -14.33 -5.63 2.98
CA LYS A 33 -15.26 -5.60 4.12
C LYS A 33 -15.72 -4.18 4.47
N THR A 34 -14.98 -3.15 4.06
CA THR A 34 -15.34 -1.75 4.30
C THR A 34 -16.51 -1.28 3.43
N GLY A 35 -16.85 -2.01 2.36
CA GLY A 35 -17.90 -1.64 1.42
C GLY A 35 -17.57 -0.43 0.52
N GLN A 36 -16.34 0.08 0.57
CA GLN A 36 -15.91 1.20 -0.27
C GLN A 36 -15.70 0.75 -1.73
N ASP A 37 -16.08 1.60 -2.67
CA ASP A 37 -15.90 1.32 -4.10
C ASP A 37 -14.43 1.42 -4.50
N LEU A 38 -13.81 0.28 -4.82
CA LEU A 38 -12.40 0.19 -5.20
C LEU A 38 -12.02 1.11 -6.37
N ARG A 39 -12.96 1.43 -7.28
CA ARG A 39 -12.69 2.32 -8.43
C ARG A 39 -12.28 3.73 -8.01
N ASN A 40 -12.63 4.12 -6.79
CA ASN A 40 -12.27 5.40 -6.19
C ASN A 40 -10.84 5.42 -5.62
N PHE A 41 -10.08 4.33 -5.76
CA PHE A 41 -8.77 4.20 -5.13
C PHE A 41 -7.67 3.91 -6.16
N GLU A 42 -6.46 4.27 -5.79
CA GLU A 42 -5.22 3.80 -6.39
C GLU A 42 -4.48 2.94 -5.36
N ILE A 43 -3.85 1.87 -5.82
CA ILE A 43 -3.12 0.94 -4.95
C ILE A 43 -1.63 1.22 -5.09
N TYR A 44 -0.99 1.53 -3.97
CA TYR A 44 0.45 1.75 -3.88
C TYR A 44 1.11 0.61 -3.11
N ILE A 45 2.22 0.10 -3.64
CA ILE A 45 3.08 -0.88 -2.96
C ILE A 45 4.43 -0.22 -2.71
N GLU A 46 4.87 -0.21 -1.46
CA GLU A 46 6.04 0.54 -1.02
C GLU A 46 6.99 -0.34 -0.20
N ASP A 47 8.29 -0.11 -0.39
CA ASP A 47 9.31 -0.57 0.55
C ASP A 47 9.49 0.52 1.61
N LYS A 48 8.92 0.31 2.80
CA LYS A 48 8.91 1.34 3.86
C LYS A 48 10.31 1.65 4.38
N GLY A 49 11.23 0.68 4.35
CA GLY A 49 12.61 0.85 4.77
C GLY A 49 13.39 1.67 3.75
N ALA A 50 13.23 1.38 2.46
CA ALA A 50 13.90 2.14 1.38
C ALA A 50 13.45 3.62 1.30
N ALA A 51 12.29 3.97 1.86
CA ALA A 51 11.82 5.35 1.93
C ALA A 51 12.45 6.17 3.07
N ARG A 52 13.24 5.55 3.96
CA ARG A 52 13.83 6.21 5.14
C ARG A 52 15.34 6.36 5.03
N ALA A 53 15.86 7.43 5.61
CA ALA A 53 17.30 7.71 5.65
C ALA A 53 18.07 6.80 6.62
N ASP A 54 17.41 6.33 7.70
CA ASP A 54 17.97 5.40 8.70
C ASP A 54 16.88 4.37 9.08
N PRO A 55 16.71 3.31 8.27
CA PRO A 55 15.67 2.32 8.48
C PRO A 55 16.01 1.39 9.65
N LYS A 56 15.03 1.18 10.53
CA LYS A 56 15.12 0.21 11.62
C LYS A 56 14.58 -1.16 11.17
N PRO A 57 14.85 -2.24 11.93
CA PRO A 57 14.32 -3.57 11.61
C PRO A 57 12.79 -3.58 11.39
N GLU A 58 12.04 -2.83 12.19
CA GLU A 58 10.59 -2.67 12.04
C GLU A 58 10.15 -1.93 10.76
N ASP A 59 11.05 -1.17 10.13
CA ASP A 59 10.78 -0.48 8.87
C ASP A 59 10.96 -1.40 7.66
N HIS A 60 11.54 -2.60 7.83
CA HIS A 60 11.66 -3.61 6.77
C HIS A 60 10.34 -4.35 6.54
N VAL A 61 9.33 -3.61 6.09
CA VAL A 61 7.97 -4.11 5.83
C VAL A 61 7.47 -3.64 4.48
N ILE A 62 6.59 -4.44 3.88
CA ILE A 62 5.90 -4.08 2.65
C ILE A 62 4.70 -3.22 3.03
N GLY A 63 4.62 -2.00 2.50
CA GLY A 63 3.45 -1.14 2.64
C GLY A 63 2.49 -1.34 1.48
N ILE A 64 1.22 -1.58 1.75
CA ILE A 64 0.15 -1.61 0.73
C ILE A 64 -0.89 -0.56 1.08
N THR A 65 -1.05 0.45 0.22
CA THR A 65 -1.97 1.57 0.47
C THR A 65 -3.08 1.60 -0.55
N PHE A 66 -4.33 1.53 -0.08
CA PHE A 66 -5.51 1.89 -0.85
C PHE A 66 -5.73 3.39 -0.66
N MET A 67 -5.24 4.19 -1.60
CA MET A 67 -5.29 5.65 -1.53
C MET A 67 -6.53 6.16 -2.26
N ALA A 68 -7.44 6.82 -1.54
CA ALA A 68 -8.65 7.38 -2.14
C ALA A 68 -8.29 8.55 -3.07
N LYS A 69 -8.81 8.51 -4.29
CA LYS A 69 -8.71 9.57 -5.30
C LYS A 69 -9.40 10.83 -4.80
N LEU A 70 -8.88 11.98 -5.23
CA LEU A 70 -9.53 13.26 -5.01
C LEU A 70 -10.82 13.35 -5.83
N ILE A 71 -11.83 14.04 -5.29
CA ILE A 71 -13.01 14.44 -6.04
C ILE A 71 -12.55 15.35 -7.19
N PRO A 72 -12.90 15.02 -8.45
CA PRO A 72 -12.56 15.86 -9.60
C PRO A 72 -12.98 17.31 -9.39
N GLY A 73 -12.10 18.26 -9.68
CA GLY A 73 -12.36 19.70 -9.52
C GLY A 73 -12.18 20.26 -8.12
N MET A 74 -11.97 19.43 -7.10
CA MET A 74 -11.77 19.86 -5.71
C MET A 74 -10.31 19.72 -5.27
N ARG A 75 -9.42 20.65 -5.67
CA ARG A 75 -8.08 20.80 -5.07
C ARG A 75 -8.15 21.73 -3.84
N GLY A 76 -7.53 21.34 -2.73
CA GLY A 76 -7.14 22.31 -1.69
C GLY A 76 -7.77 22.22 -0.28
N LEU A 77 -8.58 21.22 0.08
CA LEU A 77 -9.14 21.09 1.46
C LEU A 77 -8.77 19.77 2.17
N GLY A 78 -7.65 19.15 1.77
CA GLY A 78 -7.15 17.94 2.43
C GLY A 78 -8.10 16.74 2.30
N ASN A 79 -8.27 15.99 3.40
CA ASN A 79 -8.95 14.69 3.39
C ASN A 79 -10.48 14.76 3.20
N ALA A 80 -11.08 15.95 3.32
CA ALA A 80 -12.52 16.15 3.08
C ALA A 80 -12.93 15.98 1.60
N ASN A 81 -11.96 16.06 0.67
CA ASN A 81 -12.21 16.02 -0.76
C ASN A 81 -11.82 14.67 -1.40
N ARG A 82 -11.85 13.57 -0.65
CA ARG A 82 -11.54 12.24 -1.18
C ARG A 82 -12.80 11.41 -1.37
N LEU A 83 -12.80 10.56 -2.39
CA LEU A 83 -13.89 9.65 -2.75
C LEU A 83 -14.00 8.41 -1.82
N GLY A 84 -13.37 8.47 -0.65
CA GLY A 84 -13.32 7.39 0.33
C GLY A 84 -12.27 7.64 1.42
N LYS A 85 -12.18 6.70 2.36
CA LYS A 85 -11.19 6.64 3.44
C LYS A 85 -10.04 5.76 3.00
N SER A 86 -8.86 6.37 2.88
CA SER A 86 -7.63 5.67 2.53
C SER A 86 -7.19 4.72 3.65
N ILE A 87 -6.67 3.55 3.29
CA ILE A 87 -6.24 2.52 4.23
C ILE A 87 -4.83 2.05 3.87
N HIS A 88 -3.98 1.95 4.88
CA HIS A 88 -2.61 1.47 4.76
C HIS A 88 -2.45 0.15 5.53
N TYR A 89 -1.89 -0.85 4.87
CA TYR A 89 -1.59 -2.16 5.41
C TYR A 89 -0.08 -2.34 5.49
N VAL A 90 0.39 -2.83 6.63
CA VAL A 90 1.79 -3.21 6.85
C VAL A 90 1.88 -4.72 6.76
N VAL A 91 2.73 -5.20 5.87
CA VAL A 91 2.82 -6.61 5.48
C VAL A 91 4.24 -7.13 5.73
N SER A 92 4.32 -8.33 6.31
CA SER A 92 5.58 -9.06 6.49
C SER A 92 6.22 -9.40 5.14
N PRO A 93 7.49 -9.03 4.89
CA PRO A 93 8.19 -9.41 3.65
C PRO A 93 8.53 -10.90 3.59
N GLU A 94 8.44 -11.62 4.71
CA GLU A 94 8.75 -13.04 4.81
C GLU A 94 7.52 -13.91 4.53
N THR A 95 6.40 -13.59 5.19
CA THR A 95 5.19 -14.43 5.19
C THR A 95 4.06 -13.86 4.33
N GLY A 96 4.05 -12.55 4.09
CA GLY A 96 2.92 -11.86 3.47
C GLY A 96 1.74 -11.62 4.41
N GLU A 97 1.90 -11.88 5.72
CA GLU A 97 0.86 -11.60 6.71
C GLU A 97 0.72 -10.10 6.97
N ILE A 98 -0.51 -9.66 7.25
CA ILE A 98 -0.79 -8.29 7.69
C ILE A 98 -0.36 -8.16 9.16
N LEU A 99 0.64 -7.32 9.40
CA LEU A 99 1.16 -6.99 10.72
C LEU A 99 0.41 -5.82 11.37
N GLY A 100 -0.23 -4.97 10.58
CA GLY A 100 -1.00 -3.84 11.06
C GLY A 100 -1.78 -3.11 9.98
N THR A 101 -2.81 -2.37 10.40
CA THR A 101 -3.68 -1.58 9.52
C THR A 101 -3.84 -0.18 10.10
N TYR A 102 -3.66 0.84 9.26
CA TYR A 102 -3.75 2.24 9.64
C TYR A 102 -4.68 2.98 8.68
N LEU A 103 -5.62 3.75 9.23
CA LEU A 103 -6.40 4.70 8.43
C LEU A 103 -5.51 5.90 8.10
N THR A 104 -5.42 6.25 6.83
CA THR A 104 -4.63 7.41 6.40
C THR A 104 -5.48 8.69 6.57
N LYS A 105 -4.97 9.62 7.38
CA LYS A 105 -5.58 10.93 7.68
C LYS A 105 -5.48 11.93 6.53
#